data_AF-A0A849WGM0-F1
#
_entry.id   AF-A0A849WGM0-F1
#
_cell.length_a   1.000
_cell.length_b   1.000
_cell.length_c   1.000
_cell.angle_alpha   90.00
_cell.angle_beta   90.00
_cell.angle_gamma   90.00
#
_symmetry.space_group_name_H-M   'P 1'
#
loop_
_entity.id
_entity.type
_entity.pdbx_description
1 polymer ?
#
loop_
_entity_poly.entity_id
_entity_poly.type
_entity_poly.pdbx_seq_one_letter_code
_entity_poly.pdbx_strand_id
1 'polypeptide(L)'
;MLSKKSFLCLFYNSIPIIFFLSFLFKPFFPDALQSLENLSHKKQLHEKKILGSYLDPLWYEHFRLLEKHIPIPLFFSSIPMDEDGFQNGISKDSTSLFVEYSKKAADSVQEGKYVHFKKSGKRKIEKVEIAWKPIYGIRRKYIKLYLEGTILSPYEDGYPYRIFLLDKDENKPTVWSTYSGIVEALLEVHNPDTDYIIHALGEKRRDKYVESFKKTKCDYAITIKNKWIYGNWLLSSNWDFYEQLVYNYDILCIAPSHVIWKKKKDAFLENQEQWEGTFRNLEDKKEFTLPLNRDGDNYDIIIIEAEYSIENPWKFFPFFNNFPRYFIDPVNASAKQTISLPPYKKVFRFPIFIKNKENPKLEFYVRSLLPGASLKIKEIRYRYFHAPQKTKEILFGIFE
;
A
#
# COMPACT_ATOMS: atom_id res chain seq x y z
N MET A 1 -26.23 -8.14 10.36
CA MET A 1 -26.80 -6.82 9.98
C MET A 1 -25.69 -5.97 9.39
N LEU A 2 -25.60 -5.89 8.07
CA LEU A 2 -24.61 -5.08 7.35
C LEU A 2 -25.28 -3.78 6.87
N SER A 3 -24.73 -2.63 7.25
CA SER A 3 -25.27 -1.33 6.81
C SER A 3 -24.86 -1.05 5.35
N LYS A 4 -25.85 -0.70 4.52
CA LYS A 4 -25.77 -0.43 3.08
C LYS A 4 -24.91 0.80 2.67
N LYS A 5 -23.98 1.28 3.50
CA LYS A 5 -23.32 2.59 3.27
C LYS A 5 -21.88 2.58 2.75
N SER A 6 -21.27 1.43 2.47
CA SER A 6 -19.83 1.39 2.11
C SER A 6 -19.50 0.92 0.70
N PHE A 7 -20.44 0.95 -0.26
CA PHE A 7 -20.16 0.54 -1.65
C PHE A 7 -20.36 1.63 -2.72
N LEU A 8 -20.60 2.88 -2.32
CA LEU A 8 -20.58 4.04 -3.21
C LEU A 8 -19.44 4.98 -2.81
N CYS A 9 -18.20 4.65 -3.18
CA CYS A 9 -17.13 5.64 -3.21
C CYS A 9 -15.90 5.20 -4.01
N LEU A 10 -16.09 4.52 -5.15
CA LEU A 10 -15.03 4.37 -6.15
C LEU A 10 -15.69 4.51 -7.53
N PHE A 11 -15.39 5.65 -8.18
CA PHE A 11 -15.86 6.12 -9.49
C PHE A 11 -17.33 6.62 -9.53
N TYR A 12 -17.53 7.72 -10.28
CA TYR A 12 -18.74 8.57 -10.38
C TYR A 12 -18.98 9.60 -9.27
N ASN A 13 -18.16 10.66 -9.25
CA ASN A 13 -18.66 12.00 -8.87
C ASN A 13 -17.96 13.17 -9.60
N SER A 14 -17.21 12.91 -10.67
CA SER A 14 -16.53 13.96 -11.45
C SER A 14 -17.23 14.32 -12.76
N ILE A 15 -18.19 13.52 -13.21
CA ILE A 15 -18.86 13.75 -14.51
C ILE A 15 -19.78 14.99 -14.49
N PRO A 16 -20.53 15.31 -13.41
CA PRO A 16 -21.35 16.52 -13.39
C PRO A 16 -20.51 17.80 -13.38
N ILE A 17 -19.36 17.80 -12.70
CA ILE A 17 -18.47 18.96 -12.58
C ILE A 17 -17.73 19.23 -13.89
N ILE A 18 -17.33 18.18 -14.61
CA ILE A 18 -16.69 18.31 -15.93
C ILE A 18 -17.68 18.85 -16.97
N PHE A 19 -18.96 18.42 -16.93
CA PHE A 19 -20.01 18.99 -17.80
C PHE A 19 -20.38 20.43 -17.44
N PHE A 20 -20.35 20.79 -16.15
CA PHE A 20 -20.66 22.16 -15.71
C PHE A 20 -19.53 23.15 -16.05
N LEU A 21 -18.27 22.71 -15.92
CA LEU A 21 -17.10 23.50 -16.31
C LEU A 21 -16.93 23.60 -17.83
N SER A 22 -17.29 22.56 -18.59
CA SER A 22 -17.24 22.61 -20.06
C SER A 22 -18.26 23.59 -20.66
N PHE A 23 -19.37 23.86 -19.97
CA PHE A 23 -20.37 24.83 -20.40
C PHE A 23 -19.94 26.29 -20.09
N LEU A 24 -19.28 26.51 -18.95
CA LEU A 24 -18.83 27.84 -18.51
C LEU A 24 -17.56 28.35 -19.22
N PHE A 25 -16.64 27.46 -19.58
CA PHE A 25 -15.32 27.83 -20.11
C PHE A 25 -15.12 27.58 -21.61
N LYS A 26 -16.13 27.04 -22.31
CA LYS A 26 -16.10 26.82 -23.77
C LYS A 26 -15.68 28.05 -24.60
N PRO A 27 -16.07 29.30 -24.24
CA PRO A 27 -15.65 30.48 -25.01
C PRO A 27 -14.18 30.86 -24.82
N PHE A 28 -13.54 30.39 -23.75
CA PHE A 28 -12.21 30.86 -23.33
C PHE A 28 -11.08 29.89 -23.71
N PHE A 29 -11.37 28.59 -23.89
CA PHE A 29 -10.35 27.57 -24.19
C PHE A 29 -10.86 26.49 -25.17
N PRO A 30 -11.20 26.84 -26.42
CA PRO A 30 -11.75 25.89 -27.39
C PRO A 30 -10.77 24.73 -27.70
N ASP A 31 -9.48 25.01 -27.76
CA ASP A 31 -8.44 24.01 -28.09
C ASP A 31 -8.18 22.99 -26.96
N ALA A 32 -8.40 23.39 -25.69
CA ALA A 32 -8.23 22.52 -24.53
C ALA A 32 -9.36 21.49 -24.39
N LEU A 33 -10.58 21.87 -24.79
CA LEU A 33 -11.73 20.96 -24.82
C LEU A 33 -11.67 20.01 -26.02
N GLN A 34 -11.24 20.49 -27.18
CA GLN A 34 -11.07 19.63 -28.36
C GLN A 34 -9.95 18.61 -28.18
N SER A 35 -8.89 18.94 -27.43
CA SER A 35 -7.85 17.98 -27.05
C SER A 35 -8.33 16.93 -26.02
N LEU A 36 -9.23 17.28 -25.09
CA LEU A 36 -9.89 16.33 -24.18
C LEU A 36 -10.87 15.39 -24.91
N GLU A 37 -11.65 15.90 -25.87
CA GLU A 37 -12.55 15.09 -26.71
C GLU A 37 -11.75 14.16 -27.64
N ASN A 38 -10.65 14.65 -28.22
CA ASN A 38 -9.73 13.83 -29.02
C ASN A 38 -8.99 12.77 -28.20
N LEU A 39 -8.71 13.03 -26.91
CA LEU A 39 -8.17 12.02 -25.97
C LEU A 39 -9.19 10.91 -25.67
N SER A 40 -10.50 11.21 -25.69
CA SER A 40 -11.56 10.21 -25.51
C SER A 40 -11.70 9.28 -26.72
N HIS A 41 -11.44 9.79 -27.93
CA HIS A 41 -11.61 9.03 -29.17
C HIS A 41 -10.35 8.26 -29.65
N LYS A 42 -9.15 8.61 -29.16
CA LYS A 42 -7.88 7.98 -29.62
C LYS A 42 -7.32 6.84 -28.76
N LYS A 43 -7.96 6.45 -27.65
CA LYS A 43 -7.56 5.25 -26.91
C LYS A 43 -8.43 4.07 -27.34
N GLN A 44 -8.05 3.41 -28.44
CA GLN A 44 -8.25 1.96 -28.53
C GLN A 44 -7.47 1.34 -27.38
N LEU A 45 -8.07 1.35 -26.19
CA LEU A 45 -7.62 0.59 -25.04
C LEU A 45 -7.64 -0.87 -25.49
N HIS A 46 -6.48 -1.42 -25.80
CA HIS A 46 -6.32 -2.87 -25.94
C HIS A 46 -7.03 -3.52 -24.75
N GLU A 47 -8.07 -4.29 -25.05
CA GLU A 47 -9.04 -4.79 -24.08
C GLU A 47 -8.39 -5.75 -23.08
N LYS A 48 -7.83 -5.18 -22.02
CA LYS A 48 -7.16 -5.92 -20.96
C LYS A 48 -8.13 -6.06 -19.80
N LYS A 49 -8.83 -7.20 -19.77
CA LYS A 49 -9.81 -7.55 -18.74
C LYS A 49 -9.14 -8.29 -17.58
N ILE A 50 -9.52 -7.93 -16.37
CA ILE A 50 -9.26 -8.70 -15.15
C ILE A 50 -10.63 -8.92 -14.50
N LEU A 51 -11.00 -10.18 -14.28
CA LEU A 51 -12.28 -10.56 -13.69
C LEU A 51 -13.50 -10.05 -14.47
N GLY A 52 -13.42 -10.09 -15.81
CA GLY A 52 -14.48 -9.58 -16.68
C GLY A 52 -14.61 -8.05 -16.70
N SER A 53 -13.84 -7.33 -15.88
CA SER A 53 -13.85 -5.86 -15.80
C SER A 53 -12.70 -5.27 -16.61
N TYR A 54 -12.98 -4.19 -17.33
CA TYR A 54 -11.94 -3.42 -18.01
C TYR A 54 -11.13 -2.64 -16.98
N LEU A 55 -9.81 -2.75 -17.05
CA LEU A 55 -8.89 -1.95 -16.25
C LEU A 55 -8.09 -1.02 -17.14
N ASP A 56 -7.77 0.16 -16.61
CA ASP A 56 -6.74 0.99 -17.22
C ASP A 56 -5.43 0.18 -17.33
N PRO A 57 -4.65 0.32 -18.43
CA PRO A 57 -3.47 -0.49 -18.68
C PRO A 57 -2.43 -0.45 -17.56
N LEU A 58 -2.29 0.67 -16.84
CA LEU A 58 -1.37 0.77 -15.70
C LEU A 58 -1.85 -0.12 -14.54
N TRP A 59 -3.14 -0.11 -14.26
CA TRP A 59 -3.76 -0.96 -13.24
C TRP A 59 -3.73 -2.44 -13.65
N TYR A 60 -3.91 -2.73 -14.94
CA TYR A 60 -3.75 -4.09 -15.45
C TYR A 60 -2.33 -4.62 -15.27
N GLU A 61 -1.31 -3.85 -15.67
CA GLU A 61 0.09 -4.27 -15.50
C GLU A 61 0.46 -4.38 -14.02
N HIS A 62 -0.03 -3.47 -13.18
CA HIS A 62 0.13 -3.57 -11.73
C HIS A 62 -0.44 -4.88 -11.19
N PHE A 63 -1.68 -5.21 -11.55
CA PHE A 63 -2.32 -6.44 -11.13
C PHE A 63 -1.60 -7.69 -11.65
N ARG A 64 -1.19 -7.70 -12.92
CA ARG A 64 -0.45 -8.82 -13.51
C ARG A 64 0.87 -9.09 -12.78
N LEU A 65 1.58 -8.03 -12.39
CA LEU A 65 2.80 -8.16 -11.60
C LEU A 65 2.52 -8.71 -10.20
N LEU A 66 1.46 -8.23 -9.54
CA LEU A 66 1.03 -8.76 -8.25
C LEU A 66 0.68 -10.24 -8.36
N GLU A 67 -0.10 -10.61 -9.36
CA GLU A 67 -0.55 -11.98 -9.61
C GLU A 67 0.59 -12.96 -9.89
N LYS A 68 1.70 -12.46 -10.43
CA LYS A 68 2.92 -13.25 -10.65
C LYS A 68 3.67 -13.55 -9.34
N HIS A 69 3.53 -12.70 -8.33
CA HIS A 69 4.43 -12.66 -7.17
C HIS A 69 3.76 -12.96 -5.83
N ILE A 70 2.46 -12.66 -5.74
CA ILE A 70 1.59 -12.93 -4.61
C ILE A 70 0.60 -14.01 -5.06
N PRO A 71 0.44 -15.11 -4.32
CA PRO A 71 -0.60 -16.08 -4.62
C PRO A 71 -1.98 -15.42 -4.49
N ILE A 72 -2.62 -15.11 -5.62
CA ILE A 72 -3.97 -14.55 -5.69
C ILE A 72 -4.96 -15.72 -5.90
N PRO A 73 -6.15 -15.70 -5.27
CA PRO A 73 -7.15 -16.72 -5.49
C PRO A 73 -7.54 -16.82 -6.97
N LEU A 74 -7.87 -18.04 -7.41
CA LEU A 74 -8.53 -18.26 -8.69
C LEU A 74 -10.01 -17.87 -8.58
N PHE A 75 -10.54 -17.37 -9.68
CA PHE A 75 -11.92 -16.91 -9.78
C PHE A 75 -12.77 -17.91 -10.55
N PHE A 76 -14.03 -18.00 -10.14
CA PHE A 76 -15.06 -18.72 -10.89
C PHE A 76 -15.92 -17.73 -11.66
N SER A 77 -16.43 -18.11 -12.83
CA SER A 77 -17.69 -17.51 -13.24
C SER A 77 -18.78 -17.98 -12.32
N SER A 78 -19.71 -17.07 -12.02
CA SER A 78 -21.05 -17.44 -11.59
C SER A 78 -21.62 -18.35 -12.67
N ILE A 79 -21.54 -19.67 -12.46
CA ILE A 79 -22.38 -20.56 -13.25
C ILE A 79 -23.79 -20.36 -12.68
N PRO A 80 -24.74 -19.80 -13.45
CA PRO A 80 -26.12 -19.81 -13.02
C PRO A 80 -26.55 -21.26 -12.80
N MET A 81 -27.40 -21.51 -11.80
CA MET A 81 -28.00 -22.83 -11.59
C MET A 81 -28.49 -23.36 -12.94
N ASP A 82 -27.93 -24.48 -13.38
CA ASP A 82 -28.50 -25.24 -14.50
C ASP A 82 -29.34 -26.41 -13.96
N GLU A 83 -29.94 -27.16 -14.88
CA GLU A 83 -30.85 -28.27 -14.62
C GLU A 83 -30.19 -29.44 -13.84
N ASP A 84 -28.84 -29.50 -13.76
CA ASP A 84 -28.09 -30.56 -13.07
C ASP A 84 -27.95 -30.30 -11.55
N GLY A 85 -28.44 -29.16 -11.05
CA GLY A 85 -28.63 -28.91 -9.62
C GLY A 85 -27.37 -28.55 -8.83
N PHE A 86 -26.33 -28.02 -9.48
CA PHE A 86 -25.19 -27.41 -8.78
C PHE A 86 -25.46 -25.94 -8.45
N GLN A 87 -24.93 -25.48 -7.31
CA GLN A 87 -25.15 -24.11 -6.82
C GLN A 87 -23.81 -23.48 -6.49
N ASN A 88 -23.52 -22.32 -7.09
CA ASN A 88 -22.25 -21.61 -6.92
C ASN A 88 -21.00 -22.46 -7.24
N GLY A 89 -21.09 -23.31 -8.26
CA GLY A 89 -19.99 -24.20 -8.69
C GLY A 89 -19.81 -25.44 -7.81
N ILE A 90 -20.55 -25.60 -6.71
CA ILE A 90 -20.52 -26.80 -5.88
C ILE A 90 -21.54 -27.81 -6.42
N SER A 91 -21.11 -29.05 -6.61
CA SER A 91 -21.96 -30.14 -7.08
C SER A 91 -23.13 -30.43 -6.14
N LYS A 92 -24.19 -31.07 -6.64
CA LYS A 92 -25.38 -31.42 -5.85
C LYS A 92 -25.07 -32.33 -4.65
N ASP A 93 -24.13 -33.26 -4.81
CA ASP A 93 -23.62 -34.12 -3.73
C ASP A 93 -22.61 -33.39 -2.83
N SER A 94 -22.27 -32.14 -3.16
CA SER A 94 -21.41 -31.24 -2.39
C SER A 94 -19.99 -31.74 -2.14
N THR A 95 -19.51 -32.71 -2.93
CA THR A 95 -18.17 -33.28 -2.83
C THR A 95 -17.20 -32.69 -3.85
N SER A 96 -17.73 -32.02 -4.88
CA SER A 96 -16.97 -31.56 -6.03
C SER A 96 -17.18 -30.07 -6.29
N LEU A 97 -16.12 -29.44 -6.79
CA LEU A 97 -16.11 -28.03 -7.19
C LEU A 97 -15.84 -27.88 -8.69
N PHE A 98 -16.63 -27.07 -9.37
CA PHE A 98 -16.46 -26.75 -10.78
C PHE A 98 -15.82 -25.37 -10.95
N VAL A 99 -14.70 -25.34 -11.67
CA VAL A 99 -13.95 -24.13 -12.00
C VAL A 99 -14.08 -23.87 -13.49
N GLU A 100 -14.35 -22.63 -13.90
CA GLU A 100 -14.32 -22.30 -15.33
C GLU A 100 -12.94 -22.56 -15.92
N TYR A 101 -12.90 -23.23 -17.06
CA TYR A 101 -11.63 -23.52 -17.70
C TYR A 101 -10.99 -22.23 -18.21
N SER A 102 -9.77 -21.99 -17.74
CA SER A 102 -8.79 -21.13 -18.39
C SER A 102 -7.48 -21.89 -18.46
N LYS A 103 -6.59 -21.52 -19.39
CA LYS A 103 -5.25 -22.12 -19.46
C LYS A 103 -4.54 -22.02 -18.10
N LYS A 104 -4.60 -20.84 -17.47
CA LYS A 104 -4.02 -20.62 -16.14
C LYS A 104 -4.61 -21.54 -15.08
N ALA A 105 -5.94 -21.67 -15.01
CA ALA A 105 -6.58 -22.54 -14.03
C ALA A 105 -6.18 -24.01 -14.26
N ALA A 106 -6.13 -24.46 -15.52
CA ALA A 106 -5.71 -25.81 -15.86
C ALA A 106 -4.26 -26.09 -15.49
N ASP A 107 -3.37 -25.11 -15.68
CA ASP A 107 -1.95 -25.24 -15.31
C ASP A 107 -1.74 -25.20 -13.78
N SER A 108 -2.61 -24.46 -13.06
CA SER A 108 -2.46 -24.19 -11.62
C SER A 108 -3.12 -25.23 -10.71
N VAL A 109 -4.25 -25.79 -11.14
CA VAL A 109 -5.01 -26.79 -10.37
C VAL A 109 -4.44 -28.17 -10.63
N GLN A 110 -3.92 -28.82 -9.59
CA GLN A 110 -3.32 -30.14 -9.66
C GLN A 110 -3.72 -30.98 -8.44
N GLU A 111 -3.72 -32.30 -8.61
CA GLU A 111 -3.93 -33.24 -7.51
C GLU A 111 -2.86 -33.03 -6.41
N GLY A 112 -3.27 -33.17 -5.15
CA GLY A 112 -2.41 -32.95 -3.98
C GLY A 112 -2.30 -31.50 -3.50
N LYS A 113 -2.74 -30.51 -4.31
CA LYS A 113 -2.87 -29.12 -3.86
C LYS A 113 -4.07 -28.93 -2.93
N TYR A 114 -4.17 -27.77 -2.30
CA TYR A 114 -5.27 -27.45 -1.38
C TYR A 114 -6.11 -26.30 -1.88
N VAL A 115 -7.39 -26.35 -1.55
CA VAL A 115 -8.38 -25.30 -1.74
C VAL A 115 -8.81 -24.78 -0.37
N HIS A 116 -8.73 -23.48 -0.14
CA HIS A 116 -9.23 -22.87 1.11
C HIS A 116 -10.62 -22.27 0.91
N PHE A 117 -11.59 -22.80 1.65
CA PHE A 117 -12.96 -22.28 1.76
C PHE A 117 -13.20 -21.57 3.09
N LYS A 118 -14.13 -20.61 3.10
CA LYS A 118 -14.38 -19.75 4.26
C LYS A 118 -14.91 -20.51 5.49
N LYS A 119 -15.82 -21.47 5.30
CA LYS A 119 -16.45 -22.21 6.41
C LYS A 119 -15.80 -23.58 6.61
N SER A 120 -15.71 -24.35 5.54
CA SER A 120 -15.19 -25.72 5.59
C SER A 120 -13.66 -25.78 5.73
N GLY A 121 -12.97 -24.64 5.58
CA GLY A 121 -11.53 -24.52 5.75
C GLY A 121 -10.78 -25.09 4.55
N LYS A 122 -9.61 -25.68 4.82
CA LYS A 122 -8.76 -26.24 3.75
C LYS A 122 -9.25 -27.64 3.35
N ARG A 123 -9.15 -27.92 2.06
CA ARG A 123 -9.55 -29.19 1.44
C ARG A 123 -8.51 -29.60 0.41
N LYS A 124 -8.03 -30.84 0.47
CA LYS A 124 -7.08 -31.35 -0.50
C LYS A 124 -7.81 -31.71 -1.80
N ILE A 125 -7.18 -31.44 -2.93
CA ILE A 125 -7.65 -31.87 -4.25
C ILE A 125 -7.21 -33.32 -4.45
N GLU A 126 -8.16 -34.24 -4.45
CA GLU A 126 -7.91 -35.67 -4.65
C GLU A 126 -7.81 -36.01 -6.13
N LYS A 127 -8.62 -35.36 -6.96
CA LYS A 127 -8.68 -35.62 -8.40
C LYS A 127 -9.07 -34.37 -9.17
N VAL A 128 -8.52 -34.22 -10.37
CA VAL A 128 -8.84 -33.14 -11.31
C VAL A 128 -9.32 -33.71 -12.64
N GLU A 129 -10.47 -33.24 -13.13
CA GLU A 129 -11.01 -33.65 -14.43
C GLU A 129 -11.40 -32.44 -15.28
N ILE A 130 -11.18 -32.54 -16.59
CA ILE A 130 -11.74 -31.56 -17.53
C ILE A 130 -13.12 -32.05 -17.95
N ALA A 131 -14.13 -31.23 -17.68
CA ALA A 131 -15.52 -31.51 -18.04
C ALA A 131 -16.03 -30.52 -19.09
N TRP A 132 -17.00 -30.94 -19.89
CA TRP A 132 -17.76 -30.05 -20.77
C TRP A 132 -19.21 -30.05 -20.35
N LYS A 133 -19.79 -28.87 -20.13
CA LYS A 133 -21.18 -28.73 -19.70
C LYS A 133 -21.92 -27.67 -20.54
N PRO A 134 -23.15 -27.95 -21.00
CA PRO A 134 -23.97 -26.97 -21.68
C PRO A 134 -24.60 -26.02 -20.66
N ILE A 135 -24.44 -24.71 -20.83
CA ILE A 135 -25.15 -23.68 -20.05
C ILE A 135 -25.88 -22.77 -21.03
N TYR A 136 -27.19 -22.70 -20.89
CA TYR A 136 -28.08 -22.01 -21.85
C TYR A 136 -27.82 -22.42 -23.31
N GLY A 137 -27.60 -23.72 -23.55
CA GLY A 137 -27.31 -24.26 -24.88
C GLY A 137 -25.88 -24.04 -25.39
N ILE A 138 -25.02 -23.33 -24.65
CA ILE A 138 -23.62 -23.11 -25.02
C ILE A 138 -22.73 -24.09 -24.25
N ARG A 139 -22.00 -24.94 -24.98
CA ARG A 139 -21.04 -25.89 -24.40
C ARG A 139 -19.82 -25.14 -23.87
N ARG A 140 -19.63 -25.14 -22.56
CA ARG A 140 -18.48 -24.53 -21.89
C ARG A 140 -17.58 -25.60 -21.28
N LYS A 141 -16.29 -25.28 -21.18
CA LYS A 141 -15.25 -26.15 -20.62
C LYS A 141 -15.02 -25.78 -19.16
N TYR A 142 -14.88 -26.80 -18.32
CA TYR A 142 -14.70 -26.67 -16.88
C TYR A 142 -13.59 -27.59 -16.38
N ILE A 143 -13.08 -27.29 -15.19
CA ILE A 143 -12.20 -28.13 -14.39
C ILE A 143 -13.01 -28.55 -13.17
N LYS A 144 -13.28 -29.85 -13.04
CA LYS A 144 -13.95 -30.45 -11.88
C LYS A 144 -12.89 -30.92 -10.88
N LEU A 145 -13.03 -30.47 -9.64
CA LEU A 145 -12.16 -30.80 -8.52
C LEU A 145 -12.91 -31.71 -7.58
N TYR A 146 -12.34 -32.87 -7.30
CA TYR A 146 -12.80 -33.77 -6.24
C TYR A 146 -12.00 -33.44 -4.99
N LEU A 147 -12.69 -33.20 -3.88
CA LEU A 147 -12.12 -32.65 -2.67
C LEU A 147 -12.27 -33.62 -1.50
N GLU A 148 -11.21 -33.75 -0.70
CA GLU A 148 -11.20 -34.60 0.49
C GLU A 148 -12.19 -34.10 1.56
N GLY A 149 -12.97 -35.00 2.18
CA GLY A 149 -13.73 -34.72 3.40
C GLY A 149 -15.23 -34.46 3.22
N THR A 150 -15.80 -33.63 4.10
CA THR A 150 -17.25 -33.42 4.22
C THR A 150 -17.87 -32.52 3.15
N ILE A 151 -19.19 -32.65 2.97
CA ILE A 151 -20.09 -31.83 2.14
C ILE A 151 -19.76 -30.32 2.25
N LEU A 152 -19.51 -29.68 1.11
CA LEU A 152 -19.37 -28.23 0.97
C LEU A 152 -20.73 -27.53 1.05
N SER A 153 -20.78 -26.34 1.63
CA SER A 153 -21.99 -25.50 1.64
C SER A 153 -22.00 -24.58 0.41
N PRO A 154 -22.99 -24.69 -0.51
CA PRO A 154 -23.10 -23.76 -1.64
C PRO A 154 -23.16 -22.28 -1.25
N TYR A 155 -23.68 -21.99 -0.05
CA TYR A 155 -23.88 -20.63 0.44
C TYR A 155 -22.69 -20.10 1.25
N GLU A 156 -22.01 -20.95 1.99
CA GLU A 156 -20.94 -20.52 2.90
C GLU A 156 -19.53 -20.82 2.36
N ASP A 157 -19.41 -21.84 1.49
CA ASP A 157 -18.17 -22.21 0.81
C ASP A 157 -18.17 -21.82 -0.67
N GLY A 158 -19.35 -21.78 -1.31
CA GLY A 158 -19.50 -21.41 -2.73
C GLY A 158 -19.60 -19.91 -3.00
N TYR A 159 -19.87 -19.10 -1.97
CA TYR A 159 -20.06 -17.66 -2.09
C TYR A 159 -19.12 -16.88 -1.16
N PRO A 160 -18.33 -15.90 -1.65
CA PRO A 160 -18.26 -15.38 -3.02
C PRO A 160 -17.07 -15.95 -3.84
N TYR A 161 -17.38 -16.53 -5.01
CA TYR A 161 -16.62 -16.58 -6.29
C TYR A 161 -15.10 -16.84 -6.33
N ARG A 162 -14.44 -17.23 -5.23
CA ARG A 162 -12.98 -17.30 -5.14
C ARG A 162 -12.52 -18.51 -4.36
N ILE A 163 -11.54 -19.23 -4.90
CA ILE A 163 -10.75 -20.20 -4.14
C ILE A 163 -9.29 -19.81 -4.10
N PHE A 164 -8.69 -19.97 -2.94
CA PHE A 164 -7.25 -19.93 -2.82
C PHE A 164 -6.73 -21.32 -3.10
N LEU A 165 -6.04 -21.46 -4.24
CA LEU A 165 -5.17 -22.61 -4.45
C LEU A 165 -3.90 -22.42 -3.63
N LEU A 166 -3.54 -23.45 -2.90
CA LEU A 166 -2.35 -23.50 -2.08
C LEU A 166 -1.52 -24.70 -2.52
N ASP A 167 -0.22 -24.49 -2.78
CA ASP A 167 0.68 -25.55 -3.22
C ASP A 167 0.94 -26.61 -2.12
N LYS A 168 0.67 -26.24 -0.86
CA LYS A 168 0.79 -27.09 0.34
C LYS A 168 -0.35 -26.74 1.31
N ASP A 169 -0.37 -27.39 2.47
CA ASP A 169 -1.19 -26.98 3.61
C ASP A 169 -0.67 -25.68 4.27
N GLU A 170 -0.37 -24.67 3.45
CA GLU A 170 0.06 -23.35 3.88
C GLU A 170 -1.16 -22.45 4.14
N ASN A 171 -0.99 -21.39 4.92
CA ASN A 171 -2.06 -20.43 5.14
C ASN A 171 -2.17 -19.46 3.95
N LYS A 172 -3.30 -18.77 3.84
CA LYS A 172 -3.45 -17.69 2.85
C LYS A 172 -2.34 -16.64 3.08
N PRO A 173 -1.73 -16.09 2.03
CA PRO A 173 -0.72 -15.06 2.19
C PRO A 173 -1.33 -13.82 2.84
N THR A 174 -0.56 -13.21 3.73
CA THR A 174 -0.94 -11.97 4.40
C THR A 174 -0.27 -10.77 3.72
N VAL A 175 -1.01 -9.68 3.58
CA VAL A 175 -0.54 -8.45 2.92
C VAL A 175 -0.80 -7.26 3.82
N TRP A 176 0.17 -6.35 3.87
CA TRP A 176 0.00 -5.02 4.43
C TRP A 176 0.22 -3.96 3.36
N SER A 177 -0.73 -3.06 3.18
CA SER A 177 -0.62 -2.01 2.17
C SER A 177 -0.68 -0.64 2.79
N THR A 178 0.23 0.25 2.39
CA THR A 178 0.10 1.67 2.77
C THR A 178 -1.13 2.30 2.12
N TYR A 179 -1.60 1.71 1.01
CA TYR A 179 -2.86 2.01 0.35
C TYR A 179 -3.59 0.74 -0.07
N SER A 180 -4.58 0.33 0.72
CA SER A 180 -5.44 -0.81 0.39
C SER A 180 -6.28 -0.55 -0.86
N GLY A 181 -6.46 -1.58 -1.65
CA GLY A 181 -7.22 -1.58 -2.89
C GLY A 181 -7.64 -2.99 -3.29
N ILE A 182 -7.47 -3.30 -4.58
CA ILE A 182 -8.00 -4.54 -5.15
C ILE A 182 -7.33 -5.79 -4.55
N VAL A 183 -6.03 -5.76 -4.27
CA VAL A 183 -5.28 -6.92 -3.75
C VAL A 183 -5.82 -7.35 -2.39
N GLU A 184 -6.01 -6.40 -1.48
CA GLU A 184 -6.54 -6.64 -0.15
C GLU A 184 -7.96 -7.18 -0.23
N ALA A 185 -8.78 -6.58 -1.09
CA ALA A 185 -10.12 -7.06 -1.38
C ALA A 185 -10.13 -8.47 -1.97
N LEU A 186 -9.11 -8.84 -2.77
CA LEU A 186 -8.96 -10.19 -3.33
C LEU A 186 -8.54 -11.22 -2.29
N LEU A 187 -7.59 -10.85 -1.44
CA LEU A 187 -7.05 -11.71 -0.40
C LEU A 187 -7.96 -11.78 0.84
N GLU A 188 -9.01 -10.96 0.89
CA GLU A 188 -9.89 -10.80 2.05
C GLU A 188 -9.12 -10.39 3.31
N VAL A 189 -8.06 -9.61 3.13
CA VAL A 189 -7.24 -9.07 4.21
C VAL A 189 -7.54 -7.59 4.37
N HIS A 190 -7.58 -7.14 5.62
CA HIS A 190 -7.76 -5.75 5.96
C HIS A 190 -6.66 -5.35 6.93
N ASN A 191 -6.10 -4.15 6.75
CA ASN A 191 -5.24 -3.58 7.76
C ASN A 191 -6.08 -3.43 9.05
N PRO A 192 -5.57 -3.80 10.24
CA PRO A 192 -6.37 -3.85 11.47
C PRO A 192 -7.05 -2.53 11.87
N ASP A 193 -6.53 -1.39 11.41
CA ASP A 193 -6.92 -0.06 11.90
C ASP A 193 -7.28 0.94 10.81
N THR A 194 -6.50 1.00 9.73
CA THR A 194 -6.70 1.95 8.65
C THR A 194 -6.21 1.40 7.32
N ASP A 195 -7.04 1.58 6.29
CA ASP A 195 -6.77 1.16 4.91
C ASP A 195 -5.69 2.02 4.23
N TYR A 196 -5.48 3.24 4.73
CA TYR A 196 -4.51 4.18 4.18
C TYR A 196 -3.60 4.74 5.27
N ILE A 197 -2.29 4.74 5.04
CA ILE A 197 -1.30 5.28 6.00
C ILE A 197 -1.54 6.77 6.27
N ILE A 198 -2.05 7.53 5.28
CA ILE A 198 -2.41 8.95 5.45
C ILE A 198 -3.57 9.19 6.43
N HIS A 199 -4.35 8.16 6.74
CA HIS A 199 -5.44 8.24 7.72
C HIS A 199 -4.98 7.88 9.14
N ALA A 200 -3.73 7.41 9.32
CA ALA A 200 -3.09 7.29 10.63
C ALA A 200 -2.69 8.68 11.17
N LEU A 201 -3.68 9.52 11.48
CA LEU A 201 -3.49 10.90 11.92
C LEU A 201 -3.40 11.00 13.45
N GLY A 202 -2.45 11.80 13.93
CA GLY A 202 -2.16 11.94 15.36
C GLY A 202 -1.23 10.86 15.90
N GLU A 203 -0.61 11.12 17.05
CA GLU A 203 0.36 10.23 17.69
C GLU A 203 -0.19 8.82 17.90
N LYS A 204 -1.28 8.70 18.67
CA LYS A 204 -1.88 7.39 19.00
C LYS A 204 -2.18 6.52 17.79
N ARG A 205 -2.67 7.10 16.68
CA ARG A 205 -3.01 6.32 15.48
C ARG A 205 -1.78 5.94 14.67
N ARG A 206 -0.76 6.80 14.59
CA ARG A 206 0.52 6.47 13.95
C ARG A 206 1.22 5.34 14.69
N ASP A 207 1.34 5.47 16.01
CA ASP A 207 2.02 4.48 16.84
C ASP A 207 1.27 3.13 16.77
N LYS A 208 -0.08 3.14 16.85
CA LYS A 208 -0.89 1.94 16.66
C LYS A 208 -0.71 1.32 15.27
N TYR A 209 -0.63 2.13 14.21
CA TYR A 209 -0.41 1.63 12.86
C TYR A 209 0.93 0.89 12.73
N VAL A 210 2.01 1.46 13.28
CA VAL A 210 3.34 0.83 13.29
C VAL A 210 3.34 -0.46 14.12
N GLU A 211 2.76 -0.44 15.32
CA GLU A 211 2.66 -1.63 16.18
C GLU A 211 1.81 -2.74 15.55
N SER A 212 0.69 -2.38 14.92
CA SER A 212 -0.14 -3.33 14.16
C SER A 212 0.64 -3.96 12.99
N PHE A 213 1.46 -3.19 12.28
CA PHE A 213 2.34 -3.72 11.23
C PHE A 213 3.36 -4.72 11.78
N LYS A 214 4.09 -4.33 12.84
CA LYS A 214 5.08 -5.17 13.53
C LYS A 214 4.48 -6.45 14.10
N LYS A 215 3.25 -6.39 14.61
CA LYS A 215 2.53 -7.55 15.15
C LYS A 215 2.04 -8.48 14.04
N THR A 216 1.55 -7.92 12.94
CA THR A 216 1.00 -8.70 11.82
C THR A 216 2.08 -9.52 11.13
N LYS A 217 3.30 -8.96 10.99
CA LYS A 217 4.45 -9.63 10.36
C LYS A 217 4.10 -10.27 9.02
N CYS A 218 3.35 -9.53 8.19
CA CYS A 218 2.74 -10.02 6.96
C CYS A 218 3.78 -10.57 5.98
N ASP A 219 3.38 -11.49 5.11
CA ASP A 219 4.26 -12.12 4.12
C ASP A 219 4.75 -11.11 3.08
N TYR A 220 3.86 -10.18 2.72
CA TYR A 220 4.14 -9.13 1.76
C TYR A 220 3.71 -7.77 2.29
N ALA A 221 4.43 -6.72 1.89
CA ALA A 221 3.98 -5.35 2.06
C ALA A 221 3.91 -4.64 0.70
N ILE A 222 3.01 -3.68 0.54
CA ILE A 222 2.87 -2.88 -0.69
C ILE A 222 2.91 -1.40 -0.32
N THR A 223 3.81 -0.66 -0.97
CA THR A 223 3.94 0.79 -0.78
C THR A 223 3.75 1.52 -2.10
N ILE A 224 3.24 2.75 -2.06
CA ILE A 224 3.30 3.65 -3.23
C ILE A 224 4.77 3.94 -3.56
N LYS A 225 5.10 3.99 -4.85
CA LYS A 225 6.42 4.38 -5.35
C LYS A 225 6.67 5.87 -5.09
N ASN A 226 7.84 6.25 -4.58
CA ASN A 226 8.19 7.65 -4.28
C ASN A 226 8.51 8.49 -5.54
N LYS A 227 7.58 8.56 -6.49
CA LYS A 227 7.57 9.51 -7.61
C LYS A 227 6.43 10.52 -7.53
N TRP A 228 5.66 10.46 -6.44
CA TRP A 228 4.52 11.33 -6.19
C TRP A 228 4.98 12.58 -5.44
N ILE A 229 4.35 13.73 -5.71
CA ILE A 229 4.72 15.03 -5.13
C ILE A 229 4.71 15.06 -3.60
N TYR A 230 3.92 14.19 -2.96
CA TYR A 230 3.86 14.06 -1.51
C TYR A 230 4.62 12.84 -0.97
N GLY A 231 5.37 12.11 -1.81
CA GLY A 231 6.03 10.87 -1.39
C GLY A 231 7.13 11.10 -0.35
N ASN A 232 7.91 12.17 -0.46
CA ASN A 232 8.86 12.57 0.58
C ASN A 232 8.17 12.93 1.90
N TRP A 233 7.03 13.62 1.84
CA TRP A 233 6.25 13.91 3.05
C TRP A 233 5.69 12.63 3.68
N LEU A 234 5.22 11.69 2.87
CA LEU A 234 4.72 10.39 3.32
C LEU A 234 5.82 9.61 4.03
N LEU A 235 7.02 9.62 3.45
CA LEU A 235 8.19 8.94 3.98
C LEU A 235 8.63 9.54 5.33
N SER A 236 8.90 10.84 5.40
CA SER A 236 9.37 11.45 6.67
C SER A 236 8.31 11.43 7.76
N SER A 237 7.04 11.66 7.41
CA SER A 237 5.96 11.68 8.39
C SER A 237 5.70 10.32 9.03
N ASN A 238 6.05 9.24 8.33
CA ASN A 238 5.80 7.86 8.76
C ASN A 238 7.08 7.03 8.82
N TRP A 239 8.21 7.68 9.17
CA TRP A 239 9.52 7.02 9.11
C TRP A 239 9.57 5.72 9.92
N ASP A 240 8.98 5.70 11.12
CA ASP A 240 8.97 4.50 11.97
C ASP A 240 8.38 3.26 11.25
N PHE A 241 7.40 3.45 10.35
CA PHE A 241 6.88 2.36 9.51
C PHE A 241 7.88 1.98 8.41
N TYR A 242 8.45 2.96 7.70
CA TYR A 242 9.38 2.69 6.60
C TYR A 242 10.69 2.08 7.08
N GLU A 243 11.15 2.43 8.26
CA GLU A 243 12.29 1.81 8.91
C GLU A 243 12.04 0.32 9.16
N GLN A 244 10.89 -0.01 9.76
CA GLN A 244 10.47 -1.38 9.99
C GLN A 244 10.33 -2.17 8.69
N LEU A 245 9.81 -1.53 7.63
CA LEU A 245 9.73 -2.12 6.30
C LEU A 245 11.12 -2.45 5.74
N VAL A 246 12.05 -1.50 5.77
CA VAL A 246 13.40 -1.69 5.18
C VAL A 246 14.23 -2.72 5.96
N TYR A 247 14.12 -2.76 7.28
CA TYR A 247 14.81 -3.77 8.08
C TYR A 247 14.29 -5.18 7.80
N ASN A 248 12.98 -5.34 7.64
CA ASN A 248 12.35 -6.67 7.67
C ASN A 248 11.90 -7.20 6.31
N TYR A 249 11.98 -6.40 5.24
CA TYR A 249 11.49 -6.78 3.92
C TYR A 249 12.48 -6.43 2.82
N ASP A 250 12.51 -7.28 1.78
CA ASP A 250 13.24 -7.05 0.54
C ASP A 250 12.28 -6.63 -0.58
N ILE A 251 12.77 -5.82 -1.52
CA ILE A 251 12.00 -5.48 -2.73
C ILE A 251 11.86 -6.73 -3.60
N LEU A 252 10.64 -7.25 -3.70
CA LEU A 252 10.30 -8.35 -4.59
C LEU A 252 10.10 -7.88 -6.03
N CYS A 253 9.34 -6.80 -6.20
CA CYS A 253 8.98 -6.28 -7.51
C CYS A 253 8.67 -4.78 -7.46
N ILE A 254 8.94 -4.06 -8.54
CA ILE A 254 8.58 -2.66 -8.71
C ILE A 254 7.54 -2.58 -9.82
N ALA A 255 6.33 -2.21 -9.46
CA ALA A 255 5.25 -1.93 -10.41
C ALA A 255 5.29 -0.44 -10.82
N PRO A 256 4.49 -0.02 -11.82
CA PRO A 256 4.48 1.38 -12.25
C PRO A 256 4.18 2.38 -11.12
N SER A 257 3.21 2.06 -10.25
CA SER A 257 2.73 2.92 -9.15
C SER A 257 3.13 2.45 -7.75
N HIS A 258 3.59 1.21 -7.59
CA HIS A 258 3.81 0.60 -6.28
C HIS A 258 5.11 -0.21 -6.24
N VAL A 259 5.52 -0.52 -5.02
CA VAL A 259 6.64 -1.41 -4.71
C VAL A 259 6.07 -2.56 -3.88
N ILE A 260 6.36 -3.78 -4.30
CA ILE A 260 5.97 -5.00 -3.61
C ILE A 260 7.18 -5.50 -2.85
N TRP A 261 7.00 -5.70 -1.56
CA TRP A 261 8.01 -6.12 -0.61
C TRP A 261 7.69 -7.53 -0.14
N LYS A 262 8.72 -8.35 0.04
CA LYS A 262 8.59 -9.69 0.62
C LYS A 262 9.35 -9.73 1.94
N LYS A 263 8.72 -10.30 2.96
CA LYS A 263 9.32 -10.45 4.27
C LYS A 263 10.59 -11.30 4.17
N LYS A 264 11.65 -10.85 4.85
CA LYS A 264 12.89 -11.61 5.00
C LYS A 264 12.62 -12.88 5.82
N LYS A 265 13.44 -13.91 5.60
CA LYS A 265 13.32 -15.18 6.37
C LYS A 265 13.84 -15.06 7.78
N ASP A 266 14.68 -14.07 8.05
CA ASP A 266 15.32 -13.85 9.34
C ASP A 266 14.31 -13.39 10.40
N ALA A 267 14.77 -13.38 11.65
CA ALA A 267 13.98 -12.85 12.75
C ALA A 267 13.59 -11.40 12.47
N PHE A 268 12.34 -11.06 12.80
CA PHE A 268 11.83 -9.70 12.65
C PHE A 268 12.60 -8.78 13.60
N LEU A 269 13.40 -7.87 13.03
CA LEU A 269 14.24 -6.92 13.73
C LEU A 269 13.42 -5.74 14.23
N GLU A 270 13.68 -5.36 15.48
CA GLU A 270 13.21 -4.11 16.06
C GLU A 270 14.10 -2.93 15.62
N ASN A 271 13.64 -1.70 15.87
CA ASN A 271 14.42 -0.50 15.55
C ASN A 271 15.76 -0.51 16.29
N GLN A 272 16.81 -0.01 15.62
CA GLN A 272 18.07 0.28 16.30
C GLN A 272 17.91 1.54 17.16
N GLU A 273 18.18 1.39 18.46
CA GLU A 273 18.16 2.49 19.43
C GLU A 273 19.58 2.97 19.79
N GLN A 274 20.61 2.43 19.13
CA GLN A 274 21.99 2.92 19.26
C GLN A 274 22.15 4.20 18.43
N TRP A 275 22.56 5.28 19.09
CA TRP A 275 22.78 6.59 18.48
C TRP A 275 24.28 6.86 18.34
N GLU A 276 24.67 7.45 17.21
CA GLU A 276 26.06 7.79 16.90
C GLU A 276 26.48 9.10 17.57
N GLY A 277 25.53 10.01 17.76
CA GLY A 277 25.78 11.25 18.47
C GLY A 277 24.52 11.90 18.99
N THR A 278 24.71 12.77 19.97
CA THR A 278 23.65 13.54 20.64
C THR A 278 24.13 14.95 20.88
N PHE A 279 23.32 15.93 20.49
CA PHE A 279 23.59 17.35 20.64
C PHE A 279 22.47 18.01 21.43
N ARG A 280 22.81 18.69 22.53
CA ARG A 280 21.86 19.33 23.46
C ARG A 280 22.03 20.85 23.47
N ASN A 281 21.11 21.53 24.13
CA ASN A 281 21.12 22.98 24.33
C ASN A 281 20.99 23.76 23.00
N LEU A 282 20.07 23.30 22.14
CA LEU A 282 19.84 23.87 20.81
C LEU A 282 18.69 24.90 20.78
N GLU A 283 18.12 25.26 21.92
CA GLU A 283 16.84 25.99 22.02
C GLU A 283 16.90 27.38 21.41
N ASP A 284 18.06 28.03 21.50
CA ASP A 284 18.31 29.38 20.98
C ASP A 284 18.87 29.37 19.54
N LYS A 285 19.04 28.18 18.95
CA LYS A 285 19.59 28.03 17.59
C LYS A 285 18.46 28.12 16.58
N LYS A 286 18.71 28.82 15.48
CA LYS A 286 17.87 28.80 14.27
C LYS A 286 18.36 27.81 13.22
N GLU A 287 19.60 27.38 13.35
CA GLU A 287 20.21 26.39 12.48
C GLU A 287 21.26 25.57 13.24
N PHE A 288 21.53 24.36 12.76
CA PHE A 288 22.52 23.46 13.31
C PHE A 288 23.15 22.58 12.23
N THR A 289 24.48 22.57 12.13
CA THR A 289 25.21 21.70 11.20
C THR A 289 25.64 20.43 11.91
N LEU A 290 25.28 19.27 11.37
CA LEU A 290 25.63 17.97 11.93
C LEU A 290 27.11 17.64 11.67
N PRO A 291 27.96 17.51 12.70
CA PRO A 291 29.38 17.18 12.51
C PRO A 291 29.55 15.66 12.31
N LEU A 292 29.20 15.18 11.11
CA LEU A 292 29.30 13.75 10.80
C LEU A 292 30.77 13.32 10.67
N ASN A 293 31.16 12.25 11.37
CA ASN A 293 32.45 11.59 11.17
C ASN A 293 32.35 10.65 9.97
N ARG A 294 33.15 10.89 8.92
CA ARG A 294 33.07 10.21 7.62
C ARG A 294 34.22 9.25 7.34
N ASP A 295 34.93 8.82 8.38
CA ASP A 295 35.99 7.84 8.22
C ASP A 295 35.40 6.49 7.80
N GLY A 296 35.57 6.14 6.52
CA GLY A 296 35.45 4.76 6.00
C GLY A 296 34.12 4.34 5.36
N ASP A 297 32.99 4.99 5.67
CA ASP A 297 31.68 4.51 5.21
C ASP A 297 30.87 5.52 4.38
N ASN A 298 30.38 5.07 3.23
CA ASN A 298 29.40 5.79 2.37
C ASN A 298 27.98 5.61 2.94
N TYR A 299 27.65 6.31 4.03
CA TYR A 299 26.26 6.41 4.47
C TYR A 299 25.53 7.51 3.70
N ASP A 300 24.56 7.12 2.88
CA ASP A 300 23.72 8.08 2.14
C ASP A 300 22.52 8.57 2.95
N ILE A 301 22.24 7.92 4.09
CA ILE A 301 21.06 8.15 4.91
C ILE A 301 21.46 8.25 6.38
N ILE A 302 20.99 9.30 7.04
CA ILE A 302 21.03 9.45 8.50
C ILE A 302 19.61 9.56 9.02
N ILE A 303 19.35 8.97 10.19
CA ILE A 303 18.10 9.15 10.90
C ILE A 303 18.33 10.21 11.95
N ILE A 304 17.51 11.25 11.92
CA ILE A 304 17.47 12.28 12.94
C ILE A 304 16.31 12.01 13.86
N GLU A 305 16.57 12.10 15.16
CA GLU A 305 15.53 12.31 16.15
C GLU A 305 15.71 13.69 16.77
N ALA A 306 14.67 14.51 16.63
CA ALA A 306 14.62 15.84 17.22
C ALA A 306 13.68 15.83 18.43
N GLU A 307 14.19 16.23 19.60
CA GLU A 307 13.36 16.66 20.72
C GLU A 307 13.11 18.16 20.60
N TYR A 308 11.86 18.58 20.68
CA TYR A 308 11.47 19.98 20.51
C TYR A 308 10.29 20.37 21.41
N SER A 309 10.12 21.68 21.53
CA SER A 309 8.94 22.29 22.14
C SER A 309 8.39 23.38 21.24
N ILE A 310 7.07 23.53 21.29
CA ILE A 310 6.32 24.49 20.51
C ILE A 310 5.52 25.37 21.47
N GLU A 311 5.58 26.67 21.24
CA GLU A 311 4.66 27.61 21.86
C GLU A 311 3.69 28.10 20.80
N ASN A 312 2.39 28.03 21.11
CA ASN A 312 1.33 28.52 20.26
C ASN A 312 0.33 29.33 21.10
N PRO A 313 0.41 30.67 21.08
CA PRO A 313 -0.53 31.54 21.80
C PRO A 313 -1.98 31.31 21.37
N TRP A 314 -2.20 30.84 20.15
CA TRP A 314 -3.52 30.68 19.53
C TRP A 314 -4.14 29.30 19.77
N LYS A 315 -3.51 28.43 20.56
CA LYS A 315 -3.94 27.04 20.78
C LYS A 315 -5.37 26.91 21.31
N PHE A 316 -5.84 27.93 22.05
CA PHE A 316 -7.17 27.95 22.65
C PHE A 316 -8.27 28.41 21.68
N PHE A 317 -7.91 29.00 20.53
CA PHE A 317 -8.87 29.44 19.53
C PHE A 317 -9.17 28.32 18.53
N PRO A 318 -10.44 27.87 18.40
CA PRO A 318 -10.79 26.69 17.60
C PRO A 318 -10.38 26.75 16.13
N PHE A 319 -10.37 27.95 15.54
CA PHE A 319 -10.08 28.14 14.12
C PHE A 319 -8.59 28.41 13.83
N PHE A 320 -7.83 28.86 14.82
CA PHE A 320 -6.46 29.38 14.63
C PHE A 320 -5.39 28.48 15.24
N ASN A 321 -5.76 27.55 16.12
CA ASN A 321 -4.82 26.64 16.78
C ASN A 321 -3.96 25.83 15.79
N ASN A 322 -4.48 25.57 14.59
CA ASN A 322 -3.84 24.77 13.55
C ASN A 322 -3.26 25.61 12.42
N PHE A 323 -3.02 26.92 12.59
CA PHE A 323 -2.42 27.76 11.54
C PHE A 323 -0.89 27.71 11.51
N PRO A 324 -0.19 27.84 12.66
CA PRO A 324 1.26 27.70 12.65
C PRO A 324 1.70 26.33 12.14
N ARG A 325 2.76 26.32 11.34
CA ARG A 325 3.46 25.12 10.88
C ARG A 325 4.91 25.21 11.30
N TYR A 326 5.43 24.10 11.82
CA TYR A 326 6.75 24.01 12.42
C TYR A 326 7.61 23.12 11.53
N PHE A 327 8.79 23.59 11.16
CA PHE A 327 9.59 22.95 10.12
C PHE A 327 11.05 22.81 10.52
N ILE A 328 11.64 21.71 10.05
CA ILE A 328 13.08 21.53 9.91
C ILE A 328 13.37 21.36 8.41
N ASP A 329 14.22 22.22 7.85
CA ASP A 329 14.70 22.09 6.48
C ASP A 329 16.16 21.61 6.48
N PRO A 330 16.42 20.39 5.96
CA PRO A 330 17.77 19.94 5.67
C PRO A 330 18.33 20.67 4.44
N VAL A 331 19.34 21.49 4.67
CA VAL A 331 20.23 22.11 3.68
C VAL A 331 21.44 21.21 3.49
N ASN A 332 21.98 21.19 2.27
CA ASN A 332 23.05 20.27 1.84
C ASN A 332 22.63 18.79 1.91
N ALA A 333 21.33 18.54 1.77
CA ALA A 333 20.75 17.21 1.63
C ALA A 333 20.42 16.88 0.16
N SER A 334 20.44 15.59 -0.20
CA SER A 334 20.27 15.13 -1.59
C SER A 334 18.84 15.30 -2.08
N ALA A 335 17.86 15.10 -1.19
CA ALA A 335 16.47 15.40 -1.46
C ALA A 335 16.07 16.70 -0.75
N LYS A 336 15.44 17.63 -1.49
CA LYS A 336 14.77 18.79 -0.88
C LYS A 336 13.54 18.28 -0.14
N GLN A 337 13.65 18.11 1.17
CA GLN A 337 12.59 17.54 2.00
C GLN A 337 12.38 18.39 3.23
N THR A 338 11.35 19.23 3.18
CA THR A 338 10.88 19.95 4.37
C THR A 338 10.21 18.98 5.32
N ILE A 339 10.70 18.96 6.57
CA ILE A 339 10.19 18.09 7.61
C ILE A 339 9.16 18.87 8.42
N SER A 340 7.90 18.47 8.30
CA SER A 340 6.81 19.07 9.08
C SER A 340 6.73 18.42 10.46
N LEU A 341 7.06 19.18 11.50
CA LEU A 341 6.99 18.71 12.88
C LEU A 341 5.53 18.69 13.37
N PRO A 342 5.05 17.54 13.90
CA PRO A 342 3.70 17.45 14.43
C PRO A 342 3.56 18.24 15.75
N PRO A 343 2.57 19.15 15.89
CA PRO A 343 2.45 20.00 17.08
C PRO A 343 2.06 19.25 18.36
N TYR A 344 1.73 17.96 18.24
CA TYR A 344 1.30 17.10 19.33
C TYR A 344 2.39 16.13 19.82
N LYS A 345 3.56 16.08 19.18
CA LYS A 345 4.70 15.28 19.68
C LYS A 345 5.76 16.19 20.30
N LYS A 346 6.60 15.59 21.15
CA LYS A 346 7.83 16.21 21.67
C LYS A 346 9.08 15.68 21.00
N VAL A 347 8.99 14.48 20.44
CA VAL A 347 10.08 13.76 19.78
C VAL A 347 9.59 13.35 18.40
N PHE A 348 10.42 13.57 17.38
CA PHE A 348 10.07 13.18 16.01
C PHE A 348 11.29 12.65 15.26
N ARG A 349 11.11 11.48 14.63
CA ARG A 349 12.13 10.76 13.86
C ARG A 349 11.91 10.94 12.37
N PHE A 350 12.95 11.23 11.62
CA PHE A 350 12.89 11.37 10.16
C PHE A 350 14.24 11.10 9.50
N PRO A 351 14.25 10.61 8.25
CA PRO A 351 15.48 10.41 7.50
C PRO A 351 15.97 11.73 6.89
N ILE A 352 17.28 11.86 6.72
CA ILE A 352 17.92 12.86 5.87
C ILE A 352 18.86 12.14 4.92
N PHE A 353 18.88 12.62 3.68
CA PHE A 353 19.75 12.10 2.62
C PHE A 353 20.98 12.98 2.48
N ILE A 354 22.17 12.43 2.62
CA ILE A 354 23.41 13.22 2.55
C ILE A 354 23.74 13.53 1.09
N LYS A 355 24.12 14.79 0.81
CA LYS A 355 24.61 15.23 -0.51
C LYS A 355 26.10 15.55 -0.44
N ASN A 356 26.86 15.11 -1.46
CA ASN A 356 28.15 15.66 -1.85
C ASN A 356 29.14 16.03 -0.72
N LYS A 357 29.61 15.08 0.10
CA LYS A 357 30.67 15.27 1.12
C LYS A 357 30.45 16.39 2.16
N GLU A 358 29.40 17.20 2.06
CA GLU A 358 29.10 18.32 2.95
C GLU A 358 28.20 17.87 4.10
N ASN A 359 28.48 18.40 5.28
CA ASN A 359 27.69 18.10 6.46
C ASN A 359 26.30 18.73 6.34
N PRO A 360 25.22 17.96 6.57
CA PRO A 360 23.87 18.48 6.47
C PRO A 360 23.64 19.54 7.54
N LYS A 361 23.09 20.67 7.11
CA LYS A 361 22.67 21.76 7.97
C LYS A 361 21.16 21.73 8.14
N LEU A 362 20.67 21.85 9.35
CA LEU A 362 19.25 21.84 9.67
C LEU A 362 18.82 23.27 10.00
N GLU A 363 17.87 23.81 9.25
CA GLU A 363 17.29 25.13 9.50
C GLU A 363 15.92 24.96 10.18
N PHE A 364 15.70 25.69 11.27
CA PHE A 364 14.51 25.59 12.11
C PHE A 364 13.66 26.85 11.96
N TYR A 365 12.39 26.69 11.61
CA TYR A 365 11.51 27.86 11.46
C TYR A 365 10.03 27.54 11.66
N VAL A 366 9.27 28.61 11.85
CA VAL A 366 7.82 28.59 11.95
C VAL A 366 7.24 29.37 10.77
N ARG A 367 6.28 28.78 10.08
CA ARG A 367 5.45 29.48 9.09
C ARG A 367 4.07 29.68 9.67
N SER A 368 3.68 30.93 9.86
CA SER A 368 2.39 31.29 10.45
C SER A 368 1.90 32.62 9.88
N LEU A 369 0.58 32.75 9.70
CA LEU A 369 -0.08 34.03 9.44
C LEU A 369 -0.32 34.84 10.73
N LEU A 370 -0.16 34.18 11.88
CA LEU A 370 -0.39 34.76 13.20
C LEU A 370 0.93 34.87 13.96
N PRO A 371 1.17 35.97 14.69
CA PRO A 371 2.42 36.20 15.39
C PRO A 371 2.57 35.32 16.65
N GLY A 372 3.79 35.24 17.18
CA GLY A 372 4.06 34.67 18.51
C GLY A 372 4.15 33.14 18.59
N ALA A 373 3.94 32.40 17.50
CA ALA A 373 4.23 30.97 17.46
C ALA A 373 5.75 30.74 17.39
N SER A 374 6.28 29.85 18.22
CA SER A 374 7.72 29.57 18.31
C SER A 374 8.01 28.07 18.25
N LEU A 375 9.20 27.73 17.76
CA LEU A 375 9.79 26.39 17.74
C LEU A 375 11.14 26.46 18.43
N LYS A 376 11.37 25.58 19.40
CA LYS A 376 12.66 25.41 20.08
C LYS A 376 13.08 23.96 19.98
N ILE A 377 14.23 23.70 19.38
CA ILE A 377 14.84 22.37 19.34
C ILE A 377 15.70 22.20 20.60
N LYS A 378 15.51 21.15 21.37
CA LYS A 378 16.26 20.92 22.61
C LYS A 378 17.45 20.01 22.39
N GLU A 379 17.17 18.89 21.72
CA GLU A 379 18.13 17.83 21.49
C GLU A 379 17.98 17.31 20.05
N ILE A 380 19.11 16.99 19.43
CA ILE A 380 19.18 16.24 18.19
C ILE A 380 20.05 15.01 18.40
N ARG A 381 19.49 13.84 18.13
CA ARG A 381 20.22 12.58 18.04
C ARG A 381 20.30 12.14 16.59
N TYR A 382 21.40 11.52 16.21
CA TYR A 382 21.53 10.95 14.87
C TYR A 382 22.15 9.57 14.88
N ARG A 383 21.77 8.76 13.89
CA ARG A 383 22.43 7.51 13.58
C ARG A 383 22.50 7.27 12.09
N TYR A 384 23.47 6.47 11.68
CA TYR A 384 23.57 6.02 10.30
C TYR A 384 22.50 4.97 10.00
N PHE A 385 22.00 4.99 8.77
CA PHE A 385 21.03 4.02 8.29
C PHE A 385 21.52 3.35 7.02
N HIS A 386 21.69 2.04 7.09
CA HIS A 386 22.07 1.24 5.95
C HIS A 386 20.82 0.68 5.26
N ALA A 387 20.71 0.93 3.95
CA ALA A 387 19.69 0.35 3.10
C ALA A 387 20.34 -0.20 1.82
N PRO A 388 19.82 -1.29 1.23
CA PRO A 388 20.28 -1.75 -0.08
C PRO A 388 20.13 -0.66 -1.15
N GLN A 389 21.05 -0.59 -2.13
CA GLN A 389 21.06 0.47 -3.14
C GLN A 389 19.72 0.62 -3.87
N LYS A 390 19.12 -0.50 -4.28
CA LYS A 390 17.80 -0.53 -4.92
C LYS A 390 16.68 0.05 -4.05
N THR A 391 16.77 -0.14 -2.73
CA THR A 391 15.85 0.49 -1.77
C THR A 391 16.03 1.99 -1.75
N LYS A 392 17.28 2.46 -1.83
CA LYS A 392 17.58 3.90 -1.87
C LYS A 392 17.00 4.58 -3.09
N GLU A 393 17.19 4.00 -4.27
CA GLU A 393 16.62 4.52 -5.52
C GLU A 393 15.09 4.62 -5.47
N ILE A 394 14.45 3.60 -4.89
CA ILE A 394 12.99 3.45 -4.96
C ILE A 394 12.23 4.22 -3.89
N LEU A 395 12.70 4.18 -2.64
CA LEU A 395 12.07 4.91 -1.54
C LEU A 395 12.57 6.33 -1.43
N PHE A 396 13.81 6.62 -1.84
CA PHE A 396 14.45 7.89 -1.56
C PHE A 396 14.75 8.71 -2.81
N GLY A 397 14.56 8.13 -4.01
CA GLY A 397 14.82 8.84 -5.26
C GLY A 397 16.28 9.22 -5.46
N ILE A 398 17.20 8.50 -4.78
CA ILE A 398 18.65 8.67 -4.92
C ILE A 398 19.09 7.85 -6.12
N PHE A 399 19.41 8.52 -7.21
CA PHE A 399 20.02 7.91 -8.40
C PHE A 399 21.50 8.29 -8.40
N GLU A 400 22.39 7.31 -8.62
CA GLU A 400 23.83 7.57 -8.82
C GLU A 400 24.09 8.43 -10.07
#